data_AF-O27216-F1
#
_entry.id   AF-O27216-F1
#
_cell.length_a   1.000
_cell.length_b   1.000
_cell.length_c   1.000
_cell.angle_alpha   90.00
_cell.angle_beta   90.00
_cell.angle_gamma   90.00
#
_symmetry.space_group_name_H-M   'P 1'
#
loop_
_entity.id
_entity.type
_entity.pdbx_description
1 polymer ?
#
loop_
_entity_poly.entity_id
_entity_poly.type
_entity_poly.pdbx_seq_one_letter_code
_entity_poly.pdbx_strand_id
1 'polypeptide(L)'
;MIRVATAECFTHGFVAREIHAYSMGYPGGYSWSVDSDVVLVAGLFIPTLSGIRSILKFEPPEPSATLNDIKVYTEEEDERVALMMARSVRELTSADLGIGTTAGIGRGGIAVVSENREEVINSDVEADLRFSGAEEILMRQRSGIRCALELLESFLE
;
A
#
# COMPACT_ATOMS: atom_id res chain seq x y z
N MET A 1 6.79 -20.32 -5.00
CA MET A 1 6.20 -19.47 -3.96
C MET A 1 6.90 -18.13 -3.87
N ILE A 2 6.26 -17.11 -4.43
CA ILE A 2 6.66 -15.70 -4.38
C ILE A 2 6.19 -15.11 -3.05
N ARG A 3 7.10 -14.52 -2.29
CA ARG A 3 6.85 -13.95 -0.96
C ARG A 3 6.49 -12.48 -1.10
N VAL A 4 5.33 -12.08 -0.57
CA VAL A 4 4.83 -10.70 -0.62
C VAL A 4 4.70 -10.12 0.77
N ALA A 5 5.08 -8.86 0.97
CA ALA A 5 4.81 -8.13 2.22
C ALA A 5 4.23 -6.74 1.93
N THR A 6 3.34 -6.25 2.79
CA THR A 6 2.68 -4.95 2.60
C THR A 6 2.90 -4.03 3.81
N ALA A 7 3.08 -2.74 3.52
CA ALA A 7 2.98 -1.64 4.46
C ALA A 7 1.93 -0.65 3.95
N GLU A 8 0.80 -0.60 4.62
CA GLU A 8 -0.41 0.05 4.16
C GLU A 8 -0.82 1.20 5.09
N CYS A 9 -1.41 2.24 4.51
CA CYS A 9 -2.11 3.28 5.25
C CYS A 9 -3.57 3.28 4.82
N PHE A 10 -3.93 4.03 3.77
CA PHE A 10 -5.33 4.26 3.42
C PHE A 10 -6.09 3.00 2.96
N THR A 11 -5.39 1.93 2.60
CA THR A 11 -5.98 0.62 2.29
C THR A 11 -6.18 -0.27 3.52
N HIS A 12 -5.82 0.18 4.73
CA HIS A 12 -6.12 -0.45 6.03
C HIS A 12 -5.73 -1.93 6.18
N GLY A 13 -4.75 -2.44 5.43
CA GLY A 13 -4.37 -3.85 5.48
C GLY A 13 -5.25 -4.77 4.63
N PHE A 14 -6.20 -4.21 3.87
CA PHE A 14 -7.06 -5.00 2.99
C PHE A 14 -6.27 -5.63 1.84
N VAL A 15 -5.23 -4.97 1.32
CA VAL A 15 -4.40 -5.54 0.23
C VAL A 15 -3.72 -6.82 0.73
N ALA A 16 -3.06 -6.78 1.88
CA ALA A 16 -2.50 -7.96 2.52
C ALA A 16 -3.53 -9.07 2.73
N ARG A 17 -4.73 -8.70 3.23
CA ARG A 17 -5.78 -9.68 3.49
C ARG A 17 -6.24 -10.39 2.21
N GLU A 18 -6.41 -9.66 1.11
CA GLU A 18 -6.80 -10.26 -0.18
C GLU A 18 -5.71 -11.19 -0.72
N ILE A 19 -4.43 -10.81 -0.62
CA ILE A 19 -3.29 -11.67 -1.01
C ILE A 19 -3.28 -12.95 -0.17
N HIS A 20 -3.47 -12.84 1.15
CA HIS A 20 -3.52 -14.01 2.02
C HIS A 20 -4.69 -14.93 1.67
N ALA A 21 -5.89 -14.35 1.46
CA ALA A 21 -7.07 -15.12 1.08
C ALA A 21 -6.83 -15.89 -0.24
N TYR A 22 -6.26 -15.24 -1.25
CA TYR A 22 -5.87 -15.88 -2.51
C TYR A 22 -4.89 -17.03 -2.30
N SER A 23 -3.79 -16.80 -1.57
CA SER A 23 -2.77 -17.83 -1.32
C SER A 23 -3.29 -19.08 -0.62
N MET A 24 -4.38 -18.96 0.15
CA MET A 24 -4.97 -20.05 0.92
C MET A 24 -6.23 -20.65 0.29
N GLY A 25 -6.69 -20.12 -0.85
CA GLY A 25 -7.94 -20.53 -1.47
C GLY A 25 -9.19 -20.14 -0.66
N TYR A 26 -9.12 -19.06 0.13
CA TYR A 26 -10.25 -18.51 0.86
C TYR A 26 -11.07 -17.55 -0.01
N PRO A 27 -12.37 -17.35 0.29
CA PRO A 27 -13.15 -16.29 -0.34
C PRO A 27 -12.50 -14.91 -0.13
N GLY A 28 -12.26 -14.20 -1.23
CA GLY A 28 -11.78 -12.81 -1.27
C GLY A 28 -12.80 -11.88 -1.95
N GLY A 29 -12.56 -10.57 -1.84
CA GLY A 29 -13.32 -9.54 -2.54
C GLY A 29 -12.76 -9.19 -3.93
N TYR A 30 -11.52 -9.61 -4.22
CA TYR A 30 -10.87 -9.38 -5.52
C TYR A 30 -10.92 -10.64 -6.40
N SER A 31 -11.17 -10.46 -7.70
CA SER A 31 -11.20 -11.54 -8.69
C SER A 31 -9.87 -11.58 -9.44
N TRP A 32 -9.00 -12.50 -9.03
CA TRP A 32 -7.67 -12.68 -9.61
C TRP A 32 -7.73 -13.25 -11.02
N SER A 33 -6.93 -12.70 -11.93
CA SER A 33 -6.74 -13.20 -13.31
C SER A 33 -5.46 -14.03 -13.48
N VAL A 34 -4.60 -14.09 -12.47
CA VAL A 34 -3.36 -14.88 -12.48
C VAL A 34 -3.51 -16.20 -11.72
N ASP A 35 -2.66 -17.18 -12.04
CA ASP A 35 -2.51 -18.46 -11.33
C ASP A 35 -1.06 -18.61 -10.84
N SER A 36 -0.69 -17.76 -9.89
CA SER A 36 0.69 -17.65 -9.39
C SER A 36 0.77 -18.08 -7.93
N ASP A 37 1.76 -18.91 -7.61
CA ASP A 37 2.01 -19.40 -6.25
C ASP A 37 2.66 -18.29 -5.40
N VAL A 38 1.83 -17.57 -4.63
CA VAL A 38 2.21 -16.46 -3.74
C VAL A 38 1.93 -16.79 -2.27
N VAL A 39 2.67 -16.15 -1.36
CA VAL A 39 2.39 -16.19 0.08
C VAL A 39 2.59 -14.81 0.70
N LEU A 40 1.66 -14.40 1.56
CA LEU A 40 1.83 -13.19 2.38
C LEU A 40 2.78 -13.49 3.55
N VAL A 41 3.86 -12.72 3.67
CA VAL A 41 4.80 -12.77 4.79
C VAL A 41 4.33 -11.90 5.95
N ALA A 42 3.93 -10.66 5.65
CA ALA A 42 3.42 -9.71 6.62
C ALA A 42 2.51 -8.69 5.93
N GLY A 43 1.47 -8.27 6.64
CA GLY A 43 0.66 -7.11 6.28
C GLY A 43 0.64 -6.13 7.44
N LEU A 44 1.09 -4.90 7.21
CA LEU A 44 1.25 -3.90 8.26
C LEU A 44 0.35 -2.70 7.96
N PHE A 45 -0.51 -2.31 8.90
CA PHE A 45 -1.21 -1.03 8.85
C PHE A 45 -0.44 0.01 9.65
N ILE A 46 0.18 0.99 8.97
CA ILE A 46 1.13 1.96 9.55
C ILE A 46 0.73 3.40 9.19
N PRO A 47 -0.35 3.94 9.79
CA PRO A 47 -0.82 5.29 9.47
C PRO A 47 0.11 6.39 9.99
N THR A 48 0.80 6.16 11.11
CA THR A 48 1.53 7.22 11.83
C THR A 48 3.00 7.37 11.41
N LEU A 49 3.54 8.58 11.61
CA LEU A 49 4.98 8.84 11.43
C LEU A 49 5.83 8.01 12.43
N SER A 50 5.37 7.89 13.67
CA SER A 50 6.00 7.04 14.69
C SER A 50 6.09 5.57 14.25
N GLY A 51 5.05 5.04 13.61
CA GLY A 51 5.03 3.68 13.07
C GLY A 51 6.03 3.48 11.94
N ILE A 52 6.15 4.45 11.02
CA ILE A 52 7.16 4.42 9.96
C ILE A 52 8.56 4.33 10.56
N ARG A 53 8.90 5.24 11.48
CA ARG A 53 10.25 5.30 12.06
C ARG A 53 10.60 4.04 12.86
N SER A 54 9.67 3.55 13.66
CA SER A 54 9.92 2.42 14.58
C SER A 54 9.85 1.05 13.92
N ILE A 55 8.95 0.84 12.96
CA ILE A 55 8.70 -0.46 12.32
C ILE A 55 9.42 -0.54 10.97
N LEU A 56 9.21 0.44 10.09
CA LEU A 56 9.81 0.49 8.74
C LEU A 56 11.24 1.05 8.75
N LYS A 57 11.71 1.59 9.88
CA LYS A 57 13.12 1.97 10.11
C LYS A 57 13.69 2.94 9.07
N PHE A 58 12.87 3.86 8.56
CA PHE A 58 13.33 4.96 7.72
C PHE A 58 12.75 6.29 8.19
N GLU A 59 13.40 7.38 7.80
CA GLU A 59 12.93 8.73 8.08
C GLU A 59 12.05 9.23 6.92
N PRO A 60 10.73 9.43 7.14
CA PRO A 60 9.84 9.93 6.10
C PRO A 60 10.08 11.43 5.83
N PRO A 61 9.71 11.96 4.65
CA PRO A 61 9.68 13.40 4.43
C PRO A 61 8.69 14.08 5.39
N GLU A 62 8.93 15.35 5.68
CA GLU A 62 8.01 16.16 6.48
C GLU A 62 6.66 16.27 5.77
N PRO A 63 5.53 15.92 6.41
CA PRO A 63 4.23 15.98 5.76
C PRO A 63 3.69 17.40 5.65
N SER A 64 2.89 17.62 4.61
CA SER A 64 2.14 18.85 4.40
C SER A 64 1.21 19.21 5.57
N ALA A 65 0.69 18.21 6.28
CA ALA A 65 0.01 18.38 7.56
C ALA A 65 0.06 17.10 8.41
N THR A 66 -0.32 17.20 9.68
CA THR A 66 -0.50 16.05 10.57
C THR A 66 -1.87 16.09 11.27
N LEU A 67 -2.50 14.93 11.40
CA LEU A 67 -3.76 14.74 12.13
C LEU A 67 -3.57 13.63 13.16
N ASN A 68 -3.35 13.97 14.44
CA ASN A 68 -3.08 12.98 15.49
C ASN A 68 -1.91 12.02 15.14
N ASP A 69 -0.76 12.55 14.71
CA ASP A 69 0.42 11.80 14.22
C ASP A 69 0.22 11.04 12.89
N ILE A 70 -0.98 11.10 12.30
CA ILE A 70 -1.24 10.61 10.94
C ILE A 70 -0.68 11.63 9.95
N LYS A 71 0.20 11.17 9.08
CA LYS A 71 0.82 11.96 8.01
C LYS A 71 -0.21 12.29 6.93
N VAL A 72 -0.24 13.56 6.52
CA VAL A 72 -1.02 14.05 5.38
C VAL A 72 -0.06 14.63 4.36
N TYR A 73 0.12 13.92 3.27
CA TYR A 73 0.99 14.29 2.15
C TYR A 73 0.18 14.82 0.97
N THR A 74 0.84 15.55 0.07
CA THR A 74 0.34 15.74 -1.30
C THR A 74 0.46 14.45 -2.11
N GLU A 75 -0.16 14.39 -3.29
CA GLU A 75 -0.08 13.22 -4.18
C GLU A 75 1.37 12.85 -4.54
N GLU A 76 2.20 13.83 -4.90
CA GLU A 76 3.63 13.61 -5.20
C GLU A 76 4.41 13.09 -3.99
N GLU A 77 4.12 13.63 -2.80
CA GLU A 77 4.71 13.16 -1.56
C GLU A 77 4.26 11.73 -1.20
N ASP A 78 2.98 11.40 -1.42
CA ASP A 78 2.42 10.07 -1.21
C ASP A 78 3.04 9.04 -2.16
N GLU A 79 3.25 9.36 -3.44
CA GLU A 79 3.96 8.48 -4.39
C GLU A 79 5.37 8.12 -3.88
N ARG A 80 6.11 9.15 -3.43
CA ARG A 80 7.46 8.96 -2.88
C ARG A 80 7.44 8.11 -1.61
N VAL A 81 6.51 8.38 -0.70
CA VAL A 81 6.40 7.65 0.57
C VAL A 81 5.92 6.21 0.35
N ALA A 82 4.99 5.97 -0.57
CA ALA A 82 4.56 4.63 -0.95
C ALA A 82 5.75 3.78 -1.43
N LEU A 83 6.60 4.34 -2.29
CA LEU A 83 7.82 3.66 -2.76
C LEU A 83 8.81 3.37 -1.62
N MET A 84 9.02 4.33 -0.71
CA MET A 84 9.86 4.12 0.48
C MET A 84 9.31 3.02 1.40
N MET A 85 7.99 2.98 1.61
CA MET A 85 7.32 1.95 2.39
C MET A 85 7.44 0.57 1.74
N ALA A 86 7.22 0.47 0.42
CA ALA A 86 7.33 -0.78 -0.34
C ALA A 86 8.75 -1.37 -0.27
N ARG A 87 9.77 -0.54 -0.48
CA ARG A 87 11.18 -0.96 -0.33
C ARG A 87 11.49 -1.45 1.07
N SER A 88 11.12 -0.66 2.08
CA SER A 88 11.40 -0.99 3.48
C SER A 88 10.73 -2.29 3.91
N VAL A 89 9.45 -2.51 3.60
CA VAL A 89 8.75 -3.72 4.02
C VAL A 89 9.30 -4.97 3.31
N ARG A 90 9.72 -4.85 2.04
CA ARG A 90 10.41 -5.92 1.31
C ARG A 90 11.69 -6.34 2.03
N GLU A 91 12.55 -5.37 2.33
CA GLU A 91 13.84 -5.58 2.99
C GLU A 91 13.66 -6.15 4.41
N LEU A 92 12.76 -5.55 5.20
CA LEU A 92 12.49 -5.94 6.59
C LEU A 92 12.04 -7.41 6.69
N THR A 93 11.30 -7.90 5.71
CA THR A 93 10.69 -9.24 5.72
C THR A 93 11.42 -10.26 4.85
N SER A 94 12.45 -9.82 4.10
CA SER A 94 13.08 -10.62 3.04
C SER A 94 12.03 -11.25 2.10
N ALA A 95 11.02 -10.46 1.73
CA ALA A 95 10.04 -10.81 0.73
C ALA A 95 10.61 -10.56 -0.68
N ASP A 96 10.07 -11.26 -1.68
CA ASP A 96 10.41 -11.05 -3.08
C ASP A 96 9.77 -9.75 -3.60
N LEU A 97 8.55 -9.46 -3.12
CA LEU A 97 7.77 -8.28 -3.45
C LEU A 97 7.38 -7.49 -2.19
N GLY A 98 7.53 -6.17 -2.25
CA GLY A 98 7.02 -5.24 -1.24
C GLY A 98 5.96 -4.32 -1.83
N ILE A 99 4.90 -4.07 -1.05
CA ILE A 99 3.81 -3.15 -1.42
C ILE A 99 3.71 -2.03 -0.40
N GLY A 100 3.62 -0.79 -0.86
CA GLY A 100 3.46 0.41 -0.04
C GLY A 100 2.21 1.18 -0.46
N THR A 101 1.36 1.57 0.48
CA THR A 101 0.19 2.43 0.18
C THR A 101 0.07 3.60 1.16
N THR A 102 -0.15 4.81 0.65
CA THR A 102 -0.41 6.01 1.46
C THR A 102 -1.30 7.01 0.71
N ALA A 103 -2.14 7.76 1.43
CA ALA A 103 -2.98 8.79 0.82
C ALA A 103 -3.35 9.89 1.83
N GLY A 104 -2.89 11.11 1.59
CA GLY A 104 -3.30 12.34 2.24
C GLY A 104 -4.26 13.12 1.34
N ILE A 105 -3.71 13.99 0.50
CA ILE A 105 -4.40 14.90 -0.42
C ILE A 105 -4.16 14.41 -1.86
N GLY A 106 -5.23 14.25 -2.63
CA GLY A 106 -5.18 13.72 -3.99
C GLY A 106 -5.60 12.26 -4.06
N ARG A 107 -5.04 11.52 -5.02
CA ARG A 107 -5.35 10.11 -5.29
C ARG A 107 -4.47 9.13 -4.51
N GLY A 108 -3.51 9.63 -3.73
CA GLY A 108 -2.56 8.83 -2.96
C GLY A 108 -1.51 8.13 -3.83
N GLY A 109 -0.62 7.37 -3.19
CA GLY A 109 0.46 6.61 -3.82
C GLY A 109 0.35 5.12 -3.48
N ILE A 110 0.56 4.29 -4.50
CA ILE A 110 0.56 2.84 -4.44
C ILE A 110 1.83 2.36 -5.16
N ALA A 111 2.71 1.66 -4.45
CA ALA A 111 3.95 1.18 -5.02
C ALA A 111 4.08 -0.35 -4.86
N VAL A 112 4.59 -1.00 -5.91
CA VAL A 112 5.03 -2.41 -5.88
C VAL A 112 6.49 -2.47 -6.27
N VAL A 113 7.29 -3.17 -5.48
CA VAL A 113 8.75 -3.23 -5.60
C VAL A 113 9.22 -4.68 -5.56
N SER A 114 10.03 -5.06 -6.54
CA SER A 114 10.80 -6.31 -6.60
C SER A 114 12.30 -6.00 -6.55
N GLU A 115 13.16 -7.00 -6.77
CA GLU A 115 14.60 -6.78 -6.93
C GLU A 115 14.94 -5.93 -8.17
N ASN A 116 14.21 -6.10 -9.28
CA ASN A 116 14.59 -5.56 -10.59
C ASN A 116 13.58 -4.58 -11.20
N ARG A 117 12.43 -4.40 -10.55
CA ARG A 117 11.32 -3.56 -11.03
C ARG A 117 10.68 -2.83 -9.87
N GLU A 118 10.39 -1.57 -10.09
CA GLU A 118 9.64 -0.71 -9.19
C GLU A 118 8.61 0.05 -10.01
N GLU A 119 7.38 0.11 -9.50
CA GLU A 119 6.31 0.84 -10.16
C GLU A 119 5.45 1.54 -9.12
N VAL A 120 5.05 2.76 -9.44
CA VAL A 120 4.20 3.61 -8.61
C VAL A 120 3.03 4.08 -9.44
N ILE A 121 1.83 3.89 -8.90
CA ILE A 121 0.57 4.37 -9.47
C ILE A 121 -0.24 5.06 -8.36
N ASN A 122 -1.41 5.58 -8.72
CA ASN A 122 -2.36 6.18 -7.79
C ASN A 122 -3.68 5.41 -7.81
N SER A 123 -4.61 5.77 -6.90
CA SER A 123 -6.01 5.39 -7.07
C SER A 123 -6.69 6.23 -8.16
N ASP A 124 -7.91 5.87 -8.53
CA ASP A 124 -8.74 6.62 -9.50
C ASP A 124 -9.56 7.74 -8.85
N VAL A 125 -9.50 7.88 -7.53
CA VAL A 125 -10.41 8.74 -6.77
C VAL A 125 -9.61 9.78 -6.00
N GLU A 126 -9.87 11.04 -6.30
CA GLU A 126 -9.31 12.17 -5.55
C GLU A 126 -10.08 12.38 -4.23
N ALA A 127 -9.35 12.58 -3.14
CA ALA A 127 -9.92 13.00 -1.86
C ALA A 127 -8.89 13.78 -1.02
N ASP A 128 -9.35 14.50 -0.01
CA ASP A 128 -8.48 15.16 0.97
C ASP A 128 -8.77 14.62 2.37
N LEU A 129 -7.80 13.93 2.98
CA LEU A 129 -7.94 13.33 4.31
C LEU A 129 -8.38 14.34 5.40
N ARG A 130 -8.15 15.64 5.20
CA ARG A 130 -8.49 16.70 6.15
C ARG A 130 -9.94 17.16 6.04
N PHE A 131 -10.54 17.08 4.84
CA PHE A 131 -11.78 17.79 4.52
C PHE A 131 -12.83 16.95 3.80
N SER A 132 -12.44 15.92 3.07
CA SER A 132 -13.37 15.05 2.34
C SER A 132 -14.28 14.28 3.29
N GLY A 133 -15.49 14.00 2.79
CA GLY A 133 -16.46 13.20 3.50
C GLY A 133 -16.02 11.74 3.62
N ALA A 134 -16.60 11.01 4.59
CA ALA A 134 -16.28 9.60 4.80
C ALA A 134 -16.52 8.75 3.53
N GLU A 135 -17.55 9.05 2.75
CA GLU A 135 -17.84 8.31 1.52
C GLU A 135 -16.73 8.47 0.47
N GLU A 136 -16.22 9.69 0.27
CA GLU A 136 -15.11 9.96 -0.66
C GLU A 136 -13.83 9.23 -0.23
N ILE A 137 -13.52 9.28 1.07
CA ILE A 137 -12.38 8.56 1.65
C ILE A 137 -12.52 7.04 1.45
N LEU A 138 -13.73 6.49 1.64
CA LEU A 138 -14.00 5.07 1.43
C LEU A 138 -13.98 4.67 -0.05
N MET A 139 -14.46 5.52 -0.96
CA MET A 139 -14.33 5.32 -2.40
C MET A 139 -12.86 5.28 -2.82
N ARG A 140 -12.03 6.21 -2.31
CA ARG A 140 -10.57 6.21 -2.53
C ARG A 140 -9.91 4.96 -2.01
N GLN A 141 -10.28 4.51 -0.80
CA GLN A 141 -9.78 3.24 -0.26
C GLN A 141 -10.12 2.05 -1.17
N ARG A 142 -11.38 1.92 -1.62
CA ARG A 142 -11.80 0.80 -2.48
C ARG A 142 -11.07 0.80 -3.82
N SER A 143 -10.96 1.97 -4.46
CA SER A 143 -10.19 2.11 -5.70
C SER A 143 -8.71 1.76 -5.47
N GLY A 144 -8.10 2.26 -4.39
CA GLY A 144 -6.69 1.96 -4.08
C GLY A 144 -6.41 0.47 -3.80
N ILE A 145 -7.33 -0.25 -3.14
CA ILE A 145 -7.21 -1.70 -2.95
C ILE A 145 -7.20 -2.41 -4.30
N ARG A 146 -8.14 -2.07 -5.19
CA ARG A 146 -8.23 -2.64 -6.54
C ARG A 146 -6.95 -2.35 -7.35
N CYS A 147 -6.53 -1.10 -7.45
CA CYS A 147 -5.34 -0.70 -8.20
C CYS A 147 -4.06 -1.37 -7.67
N ALA A 148 -3.93 -1.53 -6.35
CA ALA A 148 -2.78 -2.21 -5.76
C ALA A 148 -2.72 -3.71 -6.14
N LEU A 149 -3.87 -4.38 -6.19
CA LEU A 149 -3.95 -5.80 -6.57
C LEU A 149 -3.75 -5.98 -8.08
N GLU A 150 -4.35 -5.13 -8.92
CA GLU A 150 -4.11 -5.10 -10.38
C GLU A 150 -2.61 -4.87 -10.69
N LEU A 151 -1.96 -3.93 -9.98
CA LEU A 151 -0.53 -3.69 -10.13
C LEU A 151 0.30 -4.91 -9.67
N LEU A 152 -0.06 -5.54 -8.56
CA LEU A 152 0.59 -6.76 -8.10
C LEU A 152 0.50 -7.87 -9.14
N GLU A 153 -0.66 -8.07 -9.78
CA GLU A 153 -0.81 -9.09 -10.83
C GLU A 153 0.19 -8.88 -11.97
N SER A 154 0.45 -7.63 -12.36
CA SER A 154 1.47 -7.33 -13.39
C SER A 154 2.91 -7.70 -12.98
N PHE A 155 3.18 -7.92 -11.69
CA PHE A 155 4.46 -8.42 -11.17
C PHE A 155 4.50 -9.95 -11.03
N LEU A 156 3.35 -10.61 -11.15
CA LEU A 156 3.19 -12.07 -11.01
C LEU A 156 3.11 -12.80 -12.35
N GLU A 157 2.95 -12.07 -13.47
CA GLU A 157 3.06 -12.54 -14.86
C GLU A 157 4.51 -12.75 -15.29
#